data_AF-A0A2G2EDW0-F1
#
_entry.id   AF-A0A2G2EDW0-F1
#
_cell.length_a   1.000
_cell.length_b   1.000
_cell.length_c   1.000
_cell.angle_alpha   90.00
_cell.angle_beta   90.00
_cell.angle_gamma   90.00
#
_symmetry.space_group_name_H-M   'P 1'
#
loop_
_entity.id
_entity.type
_entity.pdbx_description
1 polymer ?
#
loop_
_entity_poly.entity_id
_entity_poly.type
_entity_poly.pdbx_seq_one_letter_code
_entity_poly.pdbx_strand_id
1 'polypeptide(L)' 'MERYNQIMLYFWLLVGAFALIAVTYFGIIEGFDKWAYYYIFAVLAFLMFFMRRYMMRRMKKHMAYLEEQEKNAQSENK' A
#
# COMPACT_ATOMS: atom_id res chain seq x y z
N MET A 1 -8.03 -14.96 4.51
CA MET A 1 -8.28 -13.53 4.26
C MET A 1 -7.07 -12.71 3.78
N GLU A 2 -5.84 -13.26 3.74
CA GLU A 2 -4.64 -12.46 3.46
C GLU A 2 -4.34 -12.18 1.96
N ARG A 3 -4.67 -13.13 1.06
CA ARG A 3 -4.36 -12.99 -0.38
C ARG A 3 -5.12 -11.84 -1.04
N TYR A 4 -6.38 -11.63 -0.68
CA TYR A 4 -7.21 -10.54 -1.23
C TYR A 4 -6.59 -9.17 -0.91
N ASN A 5 -6.09 -9.02 0.33
CA ASN A 5 -5.48 -7.79 0.77
C ASN A 5 -4.09 -7.58 0.17
N GLN A 6 -3.36 -8.66 -0.13
CA GLN A 6 -2.13 -8.60 -0.93
C GLN A 6 -2.39 -8.19 -2.38
N ILE A 7 -3.42 -8.73 -3.03
CA ILE A 7 -3.80 -8.38 -4.41
C ILE A 7 -4.21 -6.90 -4.50
N MET A 8 -5.03 -6.42 -3.56
CA MET A 8 -5.38 -5.00 -3.46
C MET A 8 -4.14 -4.12 -3.33
N LEU A 9 -3.13 -4.57 -2.61
CA LEU A 9 -1.88 -3.83 -2.46
C LEU A 9 -1.09 -3.78 -3.79
N TYR A 10 -0.91 -4.91 -4.47
CA TYR A 10 -0.26 -4.95 -5.79
C TYR A 10 -1.00 -4.13 -6.84
N PHE A 11 -2.34 -4.09 -6.80
CA PHE A 11 -3.14 -3.21 -7.65
C PHE A 11 -2.77 -1.73 -7.44
N TRP A 12 -2.67 -1.29 -6.19
CA TRP A 12 -2.25 0.08 -5.86
C TRP A 12 -0.80 0.38 -6.27
N LEU A 13 0.09 -0.61 -6.17
CA LEU A 13 1.46 -0.49 -6.69
C LEU A 13 1.43 -0.29 -8.22
N LEU A 14 0.62 -1.07 -8.92
CA LEU A 14 0.50 -1.03 -10.38
C LEU A 14 -0.10 0.30 -10.83
N VAL A 15 -1.15 0.79 -10.16
CA VAL A 15 -1.75 2.12 -10.41
C VAL A 15 -0.75 3.24 -10.16
N GLY A 16 0.01 3.19 -9.05
CA GLY A 16 1.07 4.17 -8.77
C GLY A 16 2.16 4.17 -9.82
N ALA A 17 2.64 2.98 -10.22
CA ALA A 17 3.63 2.82 -11.29
C ALA A 17 3.12 3.36 -12.62
N PHE A 18 1.86 3.06 -12.99
CA PHE A 18 1.22 3.60 -14.18
C PHE A 18 1.09 5.12 -14.14
N ALA A 19 0.69 5.68 -12.99
CA ALA A 19 0.56 7.12 -12.82
C ALA A 19 1.92 7.82 -12.99
N LEU A 20 2.99 7.26 -12.46
CA LEU A 20 4.35 7.81 -12.62
C LEU A 20 4.80 7.73 -14.08
N ILE A 21 4.56 6.61 -14.77
CA ILE A 21 4.84 6.48 -16.21
C ILE A 21 4.03 7.51 -17.02
N ALA A 22 2.74 7.65 -16.74
CA ALA A 22 1.87 8.59 -17.44
C ALA A 22 2.32 10.05 -17.24
N VAL A 23 2.60 10.46 -16.00
CA VAL A 23 3.11 11.80 -15.69
C VAL A 23 4.47 12.05 -16.36
N THR A 24 5.35 11.03 -16.40
CA THR A 24 6.64 11.13 -17.09
C THR A 24 6.46 11.29 -18.60
N TYR A 25 5.57 10.49 -19.21
CA TYR A 25 5.29 10.53 -20.64
C TYR A 25 4.69 11.87 -21.07
N PHE A 26 3.69 12.36 -20.35
CA PHE A 26 3.09 13.67 -20.60
C PHE A 26 4.05 14.82 -20.29
N GLY A 27 4.92 14.70 -19.28
CA GLY A 27 5.97 15.68 -19.02
C GLY A 27 6.96 15.84 -20.18
N ILE A 28 7.25 14.76 -20.91
CA ILE A 28 8.11 14.79 -22.11
C ILE A 28 7.39 15.42 -23.30
N ILE A 29 6.09 15.18 -23.49
CA ILE A 29 5.33 15.67 -24.66
C ILE A 29 4.85 17.12 -24.48
N GLU A 30 4.25 17.45 -23.34
CA GLU A 30 3.61 18.74 -23.08
C GLU A 30 4.53 19.73 -22.34
N GLY A 31 5.69 19.26 -21.86
CA GLY A 31 6.69 20.06 -21.17
C GLY A 31 6.58 19.98 -19.65
N PHE A 32 7.75 19.87 -19.00
CA PHE A 32 7.88 19.74 -17.56
C PHE A 32 7.37 20.96 -16.77
N ASP A 33 7.22 22.12 -17.41
CA ASP A 33 6.79 23.36 -16.75
C ASP A 33 5.41 23.25 -16.08
N LYS A 34 4.49 22.50 -16.70
CA LYS A 34 3.15 22.25 -16.16
C LYS A 34 3.03 20.89 -15.46
N TRP A 35 3.73 19.89 -15.97
CA TRP A 35 3.61 18.50 -15.50
C TRP A 35 4.46 18.18 -14.27
N ALA A 36 5.49 18.97 -13.96
CA ALA A 36 6.30 18.79 -12.75
C ALA A 36 5.50 18.92 -11.45
N TYR A 37 4.44 19.73 -11.42
CA TYR A 37 3.58 19.82 -10.22
C TYR A 37 2.77 18.53 -9.97
N TYR A 38 2.41 17.82 -11.04
CA TYR A 38 1.72 16.53 -10.96
C TYR A 38 2.64 15.38 -10.51
N TYR A 39 3.97 15.55 -10.54
CA TYR A 39 4.88 14.62 -9.89
C TYR A 39 4.64 14.54 -8.38
N ILE A 40 4.19 15.62 -7.75
CA ILE A 40 3.85 15.59 -6.32
C ILE A 40 2.70 14.62 -6.05
N PHE A 41 1.74 14.51 -6.98
CA PHE A 41 0.65 13.53 -6.90
C PHE A 41 1.15 12.11 -7.13
N ALA A 42 2.07 11.90 -8.08
CA ALA A 42 2.70 10.59 -8.28
C ALA A 42 3.49 10.15 -7.03
N VAL A 43 4.27 11.07 -6.44
CA VAL A 43 5.01 10.84 -5.18
C VAL A 43 4.06 10.54 -4.03
N LEU A 44 2.98 11.31 -3.87
CA LEU A 44 1.96 11.07 -2.85
C LEU A 44 1.27 9.71 -3.03
N ALA A 45 0.98 9.29 -4.26
CA ALA A 45 0.40 7.98 -4.56
C ALA A 45 1.35 6.84 -4.15
N PHE A 46 2.65 6.98 -4.45
CA PHE A 46 3.68 6.06 -3.99
C PHE A 46 3.82 6.05 -2.46
N LEU A 47 3.72 7.21 -1.83
CA LEU A 47 3.78 7.37 -0.38
C LEU A 47 2.58 6.68 0.30
N MET A 48 1.37 6.86 -0.24
CA MET A 48 0.17 6.14 0.20
C MET A 48 0.32 4.63 0.04
N PHE A 49 0.88 4.17 -1.07
CA PHE A 49 1.17 2.75 -1.27
C PHE A 49 2.11 2.20 -0.19
N PHE A 50 3.19 2.93 0.12
CA PHE A 50 4.16 2.54 1.15
C PHE A 50 3.54 2.54 2.56
N MET A 51 2.71 3.54 2.85
CA MET A 51 1.99 3.65 4.11
C MET A 51 1.01 2.49 4.31
N ARG A 52 0.30 2.10 3.24
CA ARG A 52 -0.64 0.95 3.26
C ARG A 52 0.11 -0.37 3.46
N ARG A 53 1.29 -0.53 2.82
CA ARG A 53 2.20 -1.66 3.02
C ARG A 53 2.64 -1.77 4.49
N TYR A 54 2.98 -0.64 5.11
CA TYR A 54 3.39 -0.59 6.51
C TYR A 54 2.24 -0.94 7.46
N MET A 55 1.05 -0.37 7.25
CA MET A 55 -0.12 -0.60 8.07
C MET A 55 -0.54 -2.08 8.08
N MET A 56 -0.48 -2.73 6.92
CA MET A 56 -0.74 -4.17 6.81
C MET A 56 0.25 -5.04 7.58
N ARG A 57 1.55 -4.68 7.56
CA ARG A 57 2.56 -5.38 8.38
C ARG A 57 2.29 -5.21 9.88
N ARG A 58 1.87 -4.00 10.30
CA ARG A 58 1.52 -3.73 11.71
C ARG A 58 0.29 -4.51 12.15
N MET A 59 -0.76 -4.53 11.33
CA MET A 59 -2.02 -5.22 11.63
C MET A 59 -1.82 -6.73 11.79
N LYS A 60 -0.98 -7.35 10.94
CA LYS A 60 -0.63 -8.78 11.08
C LYS A 60 -0.02 -9.11 12.45
N LYS A 61 0.83 -8.23 13.00
CA LYS A 61 1.42 -8.44 14.33
C LYS A 61 0.37 -8.39 15.45
N HIS A 62 -0.58 -7.46 15.35
CA HIS A 62 -1.68 -7.37 16.33
C HIS A 62 -2.63 -8.56 16.25
N MET A 63 -2.98 -9.02 15.05
CA MET A 63 -3.83 -10.21 14.87
C MET A 63 -3.17 -11.47 15.42
N ALA A 64 -1.87 -11.67 15.17
CA ALA A 64 -1.13 -12.83 15.68
C ALA A 64 -1.10 -12.86 17.22
N TYR A 65 -0.95 -11.71 17.86
CA TYR A 65 -0.98 -11.59 19.33
C TYR A 65 -2.37 -11.88 19.93
N LEU A 66 -3.44 -11.53 19.23
CA LEU A 66 -4.81 -11.85 19.65
C LEU A 66 -5.12 -13.34 19.48
N GLU A 67 -4.72 -13.94 18.35
CA GLU A 67 -4.84 -15.39 18.13
C GLU A 67 -4.12 -16.21 19.21
N GLU A 68 -2.92 -15.78 19.62
CA GLU A 68 -2.14 -16.46 20.66
C GLU A 68 -2.81 -16.36 22.05
N GLN A 69 -3.41 -15.20 22.38
CA GLN A 69 -4.19 -15.04 23.60
C GLN A 69 -5.48 -15.86 23.60
N GLU A 70 -6.21 -15.90 22.48
CA GLU A 70 -7.42 -16.74 22.35
C GLU A 70 -7.07 -18.23 22.53
N LYS A 71 -5.95 -18.67 21.95
CA LYS A 71 -5.49 -20.06 22.08
C LYS A 71 -5.13 -20.43 23.51
N ASN A 72 -4.44 -19.53 24.23
CA ASN A 72 -4.04 -19.74 25.62
C ASN A 72 -5.26 -19.72 26.57
N ALA A 73 -6.23 -18.82 26.34
CA ALA A 73 -7.46 -18.74 27.12
C ALA A 73 -8.37 -19.98 26.92
N GLN A 74 -8.34 -20.59 25.73
CA GLN A 74 -9.05 -21.85 25.46
C GLN A 74 -8.36 -23.09 26.06
N SER A 75 -7.03 -23.08 26.21
CA SER A 75 -6.31 -24.18 26.86
C SER A 75 -6.41 -24.18 28.39
N GLU A 76 -6.67 -23.03 29.03
CA GLU A 76 -6.90 -22.95 30.49
C GLU A 76 -8.33 -23.35 30.91
N ASN A 77 -9.30 -23.34 29.99
CA ASN A 77 -10.70 -23.71 30.27
C ASN A 77 -11.04 -25.19 29.97
N LYS A 78 -10.03 -26.04 29.73
CA LYS A 78 -10.20 -27.45 29.34
C LYS A 78 -9.46 -28.37 30.29
#